data_AF-A0A3B8L9P9-F1
#
_entry.id   AF-A0A3B8L9P9-F1
#
_cell.length_a   1.000
_cell.length_b   1.000
_cell.length_c   1.000
_cell.angle_alpha   90.00
_cell.angle_beta   90.00
_cell.angle_gamma   90.00
#
_symmetry.space_group_name_H-M   'P 1'
#
loop_
_entity.id
_entity.type
_entity.pdbx_description
1 polymer ?
#
loop_
_entity_poly.entity_id
_entity_poly.type
_entity_poly.pdbx_seq_one_letter_code
_entity_poly.pdbx_strand_id
1 'polypeptide(L)'
;QEAAKPVRYGNMAPDRALATITLNSARELGLDKRMGSIEVGKDADLAIFNAHPLNSFARCEMTLIDGEVYFSRRTHPTAMSDSARQRTVSPKPVTWPAPADRRPTTLLPESDSQKGCYALVGGTLHPVSGPVINGTLVIRDGKITAIGTNAVPPADARQVNIAGLHVYPGLIDAGTTLGLAEIKKVRETLDFGEGGDLQPDLRAGVAINPDSELFPVARAGGITTALVHPSGGLIAGQASLVQLAGWTAPEMVVEYELGLRVHWPTDSSDTKRRQRADEFRRLIAQARQYHKLLKAARAAKQPGPIGDPRLDALGPYINRKRPVLVEAHSRRAIVEAIQFAKTEKLKLIITGGTNAWKVADLLKARDIAVIVGPVMRAPVKTWDPSDAPYANPGRLHEAGVRFCIRSDNAANSRNAPFEAAMAVAFGLPESEALRSVTLGAAEVLGIDKQVGSLEVGKVANIVILDGSPLQVTSQVKGVFVSGRPFRPESRQTRFYERYRRRLHTRGE
;
A
#
# COMPACT_ATOMS: atom_id res chain seq x y z
N GLN A 1 -10.99 13.56 -3.42
CA GLN A 1 -10.90 12.38 -2.53
C GLN A 1 -11.54 12.61 -1.15
N GLU A 2 -11.29 13.73 -0.46
CA GLU A 2 -11.90 13.97 0.88
C GLU A 2 -13.43 13.91 0.89
N ALA A 3 -14.10 14.51 -0.10
CA ALA A 3 -15.55 14.45 -0.26
C ALA A 3 -16.11 13.03 -0.46
N ALA A 4 -15.28 12.05 -0.85
CA ALA A 4 -15.71 10.66 -0.95
C ALA A 4 -15.71 9.93 0.41
N LYS A 5 -14.96 10.44 1.40
CA LYS A 5 -14.89 9.82 2.73
C LYS A 5 -16.23 9.85 3.48
N PRO A 6 -17.02 10.95 3.47
CA PRO A 6 -18.38 10.94 4.03
C PRO A 6 -19.30 9.87 3.41
N VAL A 7 -19.10 9.50 2.15
CA VAL A 7 -19.85 8.39 1.52
C VAL A 7 -19.46 7.05 2.16
N ARG A 8 -18.16 6.80 2.33
CA ARG A 8 -17.63 5.55 2.92
C ARG A 8 -17.87 5.44 4.44
N TYR A 9 -17.63 6.49 5.20
CA TYR A 9 -17.62 6.44 6.66
C TYR A 9 -18.87 7.05 7.31
N GLY A 10 -19.49 8.03 6.65
CA GLY A 10 -20.68 8.72 7.13
C GLY A 10 -21.98 8.23 6.49
N ASN A 11 -21.91 7.27 5.57
CA ASN A 11 -23.04 6.77 4.79
C ASN A 11 -23.82 7.89 4.04
N MET A 12 -23.11 8.95 3.64
CA MET A 12 -23.71 10.09 2.97
C MET A 12 -24.07 9.75 1.51
N ALA A 13 -25.19 10.27 1.02
CA ALA A 13 -25.52 10.20 -0.40
C ALA A 13 -24.44 10.94 -1.25
N PRO A 14 -24.02 10.42 -2.42
CA PRO A 14 -22.97 11.03 -3.23
C PRO A 14 -23.17 12.52 -3.53
N ASP A 15 -24.38 12.94 -3.90
CA ASP A 15 -24.67 14.36 -4.21
C ASP A 15 -24.51 15.26 -2.97
N ARG A 16 -24.90 14.77 -1.79
CA ARG A 16 -24.72 15.51 -0.54
C ARG A 16 -23.25 15.60 -0.15
N ALA A 17 -22.48 14.56 -0.46
CA ALA A 17 -21.04 14.53 -0.24
C ALA A 17 -20.30 15.47 -1.21
N LEU A 18 -20.77 15.60 -2.45
CA LEU A 18 -20.24 16.60 -3.38
C LEU A 18 -20.57 18.03 -2.89
N ALA A 19 -21.79 18.25 -2.39
CA ALA A 19 -22.20 19.54 -1.84
C ALA A 19 -21.33 20.02 -0.68
N THR A 20 -20.65 19.13 0.07
CA THR A 20 -19.76 19.54 1.19
C THR A 20 -18.51 20.29 0.75
N ILE A 21 -18.14 20.20 -0.54
CA ILE A 21 -17.00 20.92 -1.13
C ILE A 21 -17.43 21.93 -2.20
N THR A 22 -18.73 22.15 -2.36
CA THR A 22 -19.31 23.12 -3.29
C THR A 22 -20.33 24.01 -2.57
N LEU A 23 -21.63 23.71 -2.68
CA LEU A 23 -22.73 24.55 -2.22
C LEU A 23 -22.70 24.82 -0.71
N ASN A 24 -22.36 23.82 0.11
CA ASN A 24 -22.32 24.00 1.55
C ASN A 24 -21.17 24.94 1.94
N SER A 25 -20.00 24.80 1.32
CA SER A 25 -18.88 25.71 1.55
C SER A 25 -19.22 27.15 1.13
N ALA A 26 -19.91 27.32 0.01
CA ALA A 26 -20.36 28.63 -0.44
C ALA A 26 -21.36 29.27 0.56
N ARG A 27 -22.28 28.48 1.12
CA ARG A 27 -23.23 28.95 2.15
C ARG A 27 -22.53 29.40 3.43
N GLU A 28 -21.58 28.60 3.93
CA GLU A 28 -20.82 28.95 5.14
C GLU A 28 -20.01 30.24 4.97
N LEU A 29 -19.63 30.57 3.73
CA LEU A 29 -18.92 31.80 3.39
C LEU A 29 -19.84 32.97 2.98
N GLY A 30 -21.17 32.77 2.94
CA GLY A 30 -22.13 33.78 2.48
C GLY A 30 -22.06 34.09 0.97
N LEU A 31 -21.51 33.17 0.18
CA LEU A 31 -21.27 33.29 -1.26
C LEU A 31 -22.21 32.43 -2.10
N ASP A 32 -23.21 31.77 -1.50
CA ASP A 32 -24.10 30.83 -2.20
C ASP A 32 -24.99 31.49 -3.25
N LYS A 33 -25.22 32.80 -3.18
CA LYS A 33 -25.87 33.56 -4.27
C LYS A 33 -24.99 33.73 -5.50
N ARG A 34 -23.66 33.59 -5.33
CA ARG A 34 -22.65 33.79 -6.38
C ARG A 34 -22.06 32.48 -6.89
N MET A 35 -21.87 31.47 -6.04
CA MET A 35 -21.13 30.25 -6.41
C MET A 35 -21.60 29.01 -5.64
N GLY A 36 -20.99 27.86 -5.92
CA GLY A 36 -21.23 26.58 -5.23
C GLY A 36 -22.28 25.67 -5.89
N SER A 37 -23.00 26.16 -6.89
CA SER A 37 -23.90 25.38 -7.75
C SER A 37 -23.88 25.91 -9.18
N ILE A 38 -24.33 25.09 -10.13
CA ILE A 38 -24.41 25.44 -11.54
C ILE A 38 -25.83 25.95 -11.83
N GLU A 39 -26.06 27.23 -11.57
CA GLU A 39 -27.35 27.91 -11.74
C GLU A 39 -27.19 29.18 -12.57
N VAL A 40 -28.22 29.56 -13.34
CA VAL A 40 -28.20 30.79 -14.15
C VAL A 40 -28.06 32.01 -13.25
N GLY A 41 -27.12 32.91 -13.59
CA GLY A 41 -26.85 34.15 -12.85
C GLY A 41 -25.74 34.06 -11.79
N LYS A 42 -25.15 32.88 -11.60
CA LYS A 42 -23.97 32.68 -10.74
C LYS A 42 -22.65 32.84 -11.49
N ASP A 43 -21.57 33.07 -10.75
CA ASP A 43 -20.20 33.13 -11.23
C ASP A 43 -19.85 31.79 -11.92
N ALA A 44 -19.24 31.86 -13.10
CA ALA A 44 -18.95 30.69 -13.94
C ALA A 44 -17.67 29.95 -13.50
N ASP A 45 -17.61 29.63 -12.20
CA ASP A 45 -16.55 28.86 -11.56
C ASP A 45 -16.83 27.36 -11.71
N LEU A 46 -16.26 26.77 -12.76
CA LEU A 46 -16.56 25.39 -13.17
C LEU A 46 -15.31 24.52 -13.15
N ALA A 47 -15.42 23.33 -12.57
CA ALA A 47 -14.42 22.28 -12.70
C ALA A 47 -14.99 21.12 -13.53
N ILE A 48 -14.42 20.89 -14.71
CA ILE A 48 -14.84 19.84 -15.63
C ILE A 48 -13.99 18.60 -15.38
N PHE A 49 -14.64 17.48 -15.08
CA PHE A 49 -13.99 16.20 -14.86
C PHE A 49 -14.32 15.21 -15.98
N ASN A 50 -13.41 14.27 -16.25
CA ASN A 50 -13.63 13.19 -17.22
C ASN A 50 -14.58 12.07 -16.72
N ALA A 51 -14.96 12.11 -15.45
CA ALA A 51 -15.95 11.24 -14.81
C ALA A 51 -16.49 11.92 -13.54
N HIS A 52 -17.42 11.27 -12.84
CA HIS A 52 -17.94 11.81 -11.58
C HIS A 52 -16.81 12.15 -10.57
N PRO A 53 -16.77 13.34 -9.93
CA PRO A 53 -15.65 13.77 -9.08
C PRO A 53 -15.35 12.89 -7.84
N LEU A 54 -16.32 12.06 -7.43
CA LEU A 54 -16.14 11.09 -6.34
C LEU A 54 -15.61 9.72 -6.80
N ASN A 55 -15.44 9.49 -8.10
CA ASN A 55 -14.76 8.33 -8.63
C ASN A 55 -13.25 8.51 -8.43
N SER A 56 -12.57 7.54 -7.80
CA SER A 56 -11.12 7.61 -7.57
C SER A 56 -10.29 7.64 -8.86
N PHE A 57 -10.86 7.28 -10.00
CA PHE A 57 -10.21 7.30 -11.32
C PHE A 57 -10.48 8.60 -12.10
N ALA A 58 -11.33 9.49 -11.57
CA ALA A 58 -11.63 10.77 -12.19
C ALA A 58 -10.49 11.78 -11.98
N ARG A 59 -10.34 12.69 -12.93
CA ARG A 59 -9.43 13.83 -12.85
C ARG A 59 -10.08 15.08 -13.44
N CYS A 60 -9.63 16.23 -12.98
CA CYS A 60 -10.02 17.51 -13.55
C CYS A 60 -9.35 17.67 -14.92
N GLU A 61 -10.15 17.91 -15.95
CA GLU A 61 -9.73 18.17 -17.32
C GLU A 61 -9.64 19.67 -17.61
N MET A 62 -10.50 20.48 -16.98
CA MET A 62 -10.52 21.93 -17.18
C MET A 62 -11.07 22.65 -15.94
N THR A 63 -10.47 23.78 -15.58
CA THR A 63 -11.00 24.68 -14.54
C THR A 63 -11.24 26.04 -15.15
N LEU A 64 -12.45 26.56 -14.96
CA LEU A 64 -12.85 27.91 -15.27
C LEU A 64 -13.03 28.71 -13.98
N ILE A 65 -12.59 29.97 -13.99
CA ILE A 65 -12.84 30.94 -12.92
C ILE A 65 -13.42 32.18 -13.59
N ASP A 66 -14.58 32.66 -13.13
CA ASP A 66 -15.32 33.76 -13.74
C ASP A 66 -15.57 33.58 -15.26
N GLY A 67 -15.67 32.34 -15.73
CA GLY A 67 -15.87 32.00 -17.14
C GLY A 67 -14.59 31.96 -17.99
N GLU A 68 -13.43 32.31 -17.44
CA GLU A 68 -12.15 32.22 -18.11
C GLU A 68 -11.47 30.87 -17.85
N VAL A 69 -10.81 30.30 -18.87
CA VAL A 69 -10.09 29.02 -18.73
C VAL A 69 -8.74 29.24 -18.04
N TYR A 70 -8.65 28.92 -16.75
CA TYR A 70 -7.41 29.00 -15.96
C TYR A 70 -6.55 27.74 -16.07
N PHE A 71 -7.18 26.59 -16.31
CA PHE A 71 -6.47 25.33 -16.45
C PHE A 71 -7.11 24.48 -17.54
N SER A 72 -6.30 23.91 -18.42
CA SER A 72 -6.71 22.89 -19.37
C SER A 72 -5.67 21.78 -19.45
N ARG A 73 -6.12 20.53 -19.25
CA ARG A 73 -5.26 19.35 -19.34
C ARG A 73 -4.71 19.15 -20.76
N ARG A 74 -5.41 19.65 -21.78
CA ARG A 74 -4.99 19.54 -23.20
C ARG A 74 -3.68 20.26 -23.49
N THR A 75 -3.46 21.41 -22.85
CA THR A 75 -2.27 22.25 -23.06
C THR A 75 -1.21 22.06 -21.97
N HIS A 76 -1.58 21.48 -20.83
CA HIS A 76 -0.66 21.29 -19.71
C HIS A 76 0.32 20.13 -19.96
N PRO A 77 1.63 20.29 -19.67
CA PRO A 77 2.60 19.20 -19.72
C PRO A 77 2.17 18.01 -18.87
N THR A 78 2.43 16.80 -19.36
CA THR A 78 2.09 15.54 -18.70
C THR A 78 3.23 14.53 -18.83
N ALA A 79 3.42 13.72 -17.80
CA ALA A 79 4.30 12.57 -17.84
C ALA A 79 3.63 11.31 -18.42
N MET A 80 2.33 11.31 -18.71
CA MET A 80 1.64 10.15 -19.33
C MET A 80 2.14 9.87 -20.75
N SER A 81 2.11 8.60 -21.17
CA SER A 81 2.25 8.22 -22.57
C SER A 81 0.96 8.50 -23.36
N ASP A 82 1.03 8.43 -24.69
CA ASP A 82 -0.17 8.55 -25.54
C ASP A 82 -1.18 7.44 -25.25
N SER A 83 -0.70 6.21 -25.07
CA SER A 83 -1.56 5.07 -24.72
C SER A 83 -2.22 5.26 -23.35
N ALA A 84 -1.50 5.81 -22.37
CA ALA A 84 -2.03 6.14 -21.05
C ALA A 84 -3.12 7.23 -21.13
N ARG A 85 -2.91 8.26 -21.97
CA ARG A 85 -3.93 9.29 -22.21
C ARG A 85 -5.20 8.69 -22.80
N GLN A 86 -5.08 7.85 -23.82
CA GLN A 86 -6.23 7.19 -24.46
C GLN A 86 -6.99 6.29 -23.47
N ARG A 87 -6.31 5.47 -22.67
CA ARG A 87 -6.94 4.59 -21.67
C ARG A 87 -7.75 5.33 -20.62
N THR A 88 -7.44 6.60 -20.36
CA THR A 88 -7.99 7.36 -19.23
C THR A 88 -8.97 8.45 -19.65
N VAL A 89 -9.34 8.53 -20.93
CA VAL A 89 -10.31 9.52 -21.43
C VAL A 89 -11.68 9.34 -20.74
N SER A 90 -12.12 8.10 -20.57
CA SER A 90 -13.43 7.79 -19.98
C SER A 90 -13.26 6.69 -18.92
N PRO A 91 -12.99 7.07 -17.66
CA PRO A 91 -12.92 6.12 -16.56
C PRO A 91 -14.23 5.34 -16.41
N LYS A 92 -14.12 4.08 -15.99
CA LYS A 92 -15.30 3.24 -15.72
C LYS A 92 -16.21 3.93 -14.69
N PRO A 93 -17.53 4.03 -14.94
CA PRO A 93 -18.47 4.59 -13.98
C PRO A 93 -18.45 3.83 -12.65
N VAL A 94 -18.63 4.56 -11.55
CA VAL A 94 -18.78 3.97 -10.22
C VAL A 94 -20.25 3.86 -9.90
N THR A 95 -20.67 2.67 -9.46
CA THR A 95 -22.01 2.43 -8.93
C THR A 95 -21.93 2.47 -7.41
N TRP A 96 -22.78 3.27 -6.78
CA TRP A 96 -22.89 3.31 -5.33
C TRP A 96 -24.14 2.55 -4.89
N PRO A 97 -24.03 1.58 -3.95
CA PRO A 97 -25.22 0.94 -3.36
C PRO A 97 -26.14 1.99 -2.73
N ALA A 98 -27.42 1.67 -2.46
CA ALA A 98 -28.26 2.61 -1.72
C ALA A 98 -27.69 2.83 -0.31
N PRO A 99 -27.90 4.00 0.33
CA PRO A 99 -27.41 4.25 1.68
C PRO A 99 -27.86 3.19 2.72
N ALA A 100 -29.02 2.55 2.53
CA ALA A 100 -29.47 1.47 3.40
C ALA A 100 -28.54 0.24 3.34
N ASP A 101 -28.03 -0.10 2.16
CA ASP A 101 -27.20 -1.29 1.90
C ASP A 101 -25.71 -1.05 2.19
N ARG A 102 -25.33 0.21 2.36
CA ARG A 102 -23.96 0.62 2.66
C ARG A 102 -23.57 0.44 4.12
N ARG A 103 -24.50 0.47 5.09
CA ARG A 103 -24.11 0.31 6.50
C ARG A 103 -23.38 -1.03 6.72
N PRO A 104 -22.37 -1.09 7.60
CA PRO A 104 -21.76 -2.35 7.98
C PRO A 104 -22.81 -3.18 8.73
N THR A 105 -23.38 -4.17 8.05
CA THR A 105 -24.01 -5.30 8.72
C THR A 105 -22.89 -6.09 9.40
N THR A 106 -23.15 -6.62 10.60
CA THR A 106 -22.26 -7.57 11.28
C THR A 106 -22.16 -8.86 10.45
N LEU A 107 -21.39 -8.83 9.36
CA LEU A 107 -21.20 -9.93 8.42
C LEU A 107 -20.41 -11.07 9.06
N LEU A 108 -19.40 -10.71 9.87
CA LEU A 108 -18.51 -11.64 10.55
C LEU A 108 -18.78 -11.65 12.06
N PRO A 109 -18.44 -12.76 12.77
CA PRO A 109 -18.47 -12.81 14.23
C PRO A 109 -17.62 -11.70 14.85
N GLU A 110 -17.74 -11.54 16.17
CA GLU A 110 -16.85 -10.63 16.92
C GLU A 110 -15.38 -10.96 16.68
N SER A 111 -14.58 -9.89 16.61
CA SER A 111 -13.15 -9.92 16.34
C SER A 111 -12.40 -10.58 17.50
N ASP A 112 -12.46 -11.90 17.56
CA ASP A 112 -11.52 -12.72 18.34
C ASP A 112 -11.73 -14.23 18.15
N SER A 113 -12.75 -14.66 17.40
CA SER A 113 -13.00 -16.08 17.16
C SER A 113 -11.75 -16.81 16.63
N GLN A 114 -11.47 -17.98 17.20
CA GLN A 114 -10.36 -18.84 16.79
C GLN A 114 -10.43 -19.19 15.29
N LYS A 115 -9.30 -19.65 14.74
CA LYS A 115 -9.26 -20.25 13.39
C LYS A 115 -10.33 -21.35 13.31
N GLY A 116 -11.04 -21.40 12.18
CA GLY A 116 -12.11 -22.38 11.98
C GLY A 116 -12.42 -22.55 10.50
N CYS A 117 -13.46 -23.33 10.20
CA CYS A 117 -13.94 -23.49 8.84
C CYS A 117 -15.03 -22.45 8.51
N TYR A 118 -14.80 -21.66 7.45
CA TYR A 118 -15.75 -20.65 6.95
C TYR A 118 -16.04 -20.91 5.47
N ALA A 119 -17.28 -20.69 5.06
CA ALA A 119 -17.67 -20.70 3.65
C ALA A 119 -18.31 -19.35 3.30
N LEU A 120 -17.67 -18.59 2.42
CA LEU A 120 -18.20 -17.33 1.89
C LEU A 120 -19.01 -17.66 0.63
N VAL A 121 -20.33 -17.52 0.69
CA VAL A 121 -21.26 -18.04 -0.33
C VAL A 121 -21.90 -16.91 -1.14
N GLY A 122 -21.87 -17.04 -2.47
CA GLY A 122 -22.68 -16.24 -3.39
C GLY A 122 -22.11 -14.88 -3.81
N GLY A 123 -20.80 -14.65 -3.62
CA GLY A 123 -20.17 -13.37 -3.92
C GLY A 123 -19.39 -13.34 -5.23
N THR A 124 -18.94 -12.14 -5.61
CA THR A 124 -18.03 -11.92 -6.74
C THR A 124 -16.59 -12.03 -6.26
N LEU A 125 -15.93 -13.13 -6.58
CA LEU A 125 -14.56 -13.42 -6.17
C LEU A 125 -13.57 -12.91 -7.22
N HIS A 126 -12.55 -12.17 -6.80
CA HIS A 126 -11.51 -11.60 -7.64
C HIS A 126 -10.18 -12.29 -7.33
N PRO A 127 -9.81 -13.40 -8.02
CA PRO A 127 -8.58 -14.11 -7.73
C PRO A 127 -7.30 -13.30 -7.94
N VAL A 128 -7.33 -12.29 -8.82
CA VAL A 128 -6.19 -11.47 -9.28
C VAL A 128 -5.16 -12.25 -10.12
N SER A 129 -4.98 -13.55 -9.87
CA SER A 129 -4.21 -14.47 -10.71
C SER A 129 -4.96 -14.95 -11.95
N GLY A 130 -6.27 -14.71 -12.03
CA GLY A 130 -7.14 -15.21 -13.08
C GLY A 130 -8.46 -14.44 -13.19
N PRO A 131 -9.43 -14.96 -13.97
CA PRO A 131 -10.70 -14.29 -14.20
C PRO A 131 -11.55 -14.20 -12.92
N VAL A 132 -12.48 -13.25 -12.92
CA VAL A 132 -13.48 -13.09 -11.84
C VAL A 132 -14.41 -14.31 -11.82
N ILE A 133 -14.77 -14.76 -10.62
CA ILE A 133 -15.60 -15.95 -10.38
C ILE A 133 -16.80 -15.55 -9.53
N ASN A 134 -18.02 -15.89 -9.93
CA ASN A 134 -19.19 -15.77 -9.08
C ASN A 134 -19.42 -17.11 -8.36
N GLY A 135 -19.28 -17.16 -7.04
CA GLY A 135 -19.40 -18.44 -6.34
C GLY A 135 -19.03 -18.42 -4.87
N THR A 136 -18.46 -19.55 -4.44
CA THR A 136 -18.15 -19.82 -3.03
C THR A 136 -16.64 -19.90 -2.82
N LEU A 137 -16.17 -19.40 -1.67
CA LEU A 137 -14.80 -19.56 -1.19
C LEU A 137 -14.81 -20.24 0.18
N VAL A 138 -14.03 -21.30 0.34
CA VAL A 138 -13.93 -22.07 1.58
C VAL A 138 -12.56 -21.85 2.24
N ILE A 139 -12.61 -21.47 3.52
CA ILE A 139 -11.45 -21.28 4.39
C ILE A 139 -11.43 -22.41 5.42
N ARG A 140 -10.28 -23.04 5.62
CA ARG A 140 -10.06 -24.00 6.72
C ARG A 140 -8.64 -23.86 7.23
N ASP A 141 -8.48 -23.85 8.56
CA ASP A 141 -7.19 -23.79 9.26
C ASP A 141 -6.23 -22.70 8.76
N GLY A 142 -6.80 -21.54 8.41
CA GLY A 142 -6.02 -20.41 7.91
C GLY A 142 -5.72 -20.40 6.42
N LYS A 143 -6.19 -21.38 5.65
CA LYS A 143 -5.93 -21.53 4.21
C LYS A 143 -7.20 -21.57 3.37
N ILE A 144 -7.07 -21.17 2.11
CA ILE A 144 -8.12 -21.36 1.09
C ILE A 144 -8.10 -22.83 0.65
N THR A 145 -9.22 -23.53 0.79
CA THR A 145 -9.33 -24.96 0.45
C THR A 145 -10.19 -25.23 -0.77
N ALA A 146 -11.12 -24.33 -1.10
CA ALA A 146 -11.90 -24.38 -2.33
C ALA A 146 -12.30 -22.97 -2.76
N ILE A 147 -12.39 -22.75 -4.08
CA ILE A 147 -12.88 -21.53 -4.70
C ILE A 147 -13.55 -21.89 -6.03
N GLY A 148 -14.76 -21.42 -6.28
CA GLY A 148 -15.45 -21.71 -7.55
C GLY A 148 -16.97 -21.60 -7.49
N THR A 149 -17.60 -21.68 -8.66
CA THR A 149 -19.06 -21.83 -8.81
C THR A 149 -19.57 -23.12 -8.19
N ASN A 150 -18.77 -24.19 -8.27
CA ASN A 150 -19.12 -25.53 -7.78
C ASN A 150 -18.49 -25.85 -6.41
N ALA A 151 -17.89 -24.85 -5.74
CA ALA A 151 -17.32 -25.06 -4.41
C ALA A 151 -18.46 -25.28 -3.39
N VAL A 152 -18.54 -26.49 -2.85
CA VAL A 152 -19.56 -26.89 -1.88
C VAL A 152 -19.11 -26.47 -0.48
N PRO A 153 -19.92 -25.70 0.27
CA PRO A 153 -19.66 -25.43 1.68
C PRO A 153 -19.59 -26.75 2.49
N PRO A 154 -18.51 -27.01 3.24
CA PRO A 154 -18.46 -28.14 4.17
C PRO A 154 -19.59 -28.05 5.21
N ALA A 155 -20.09 -29.19 5.68
CA ALA A 155 -21.22 -29.24 6.64
C ALA A 155 -20.88 -28.59 8.00
N ASP A 156 -19.61 -28.64 8.41
CA ASP A 156 -19.07 -28.01 9.62
C ASP A 156 -18.64 -26.55 9.40
N ALA A 157 -18.72 -26.03 8.17
CA ALA A 157 -18.31 -24.67 7.87
C ALA A 157 -19.35 -23.66 8.33
N ARG A 158 -18.89 -22.60 9.00
CA ARG A 158 -19.71 -21.41 9.22
C ARG A 158 -19.96 -20.71 7.89
N GLN A 159 -21.19 -20.79 7.41
CA GLN A 159 -21.58 -20.14 6.17
C GLN A 159 -21.81 -18.64 6.39
N VAL A 160 -21.29 -17.83 5.46
CA VAL A 160 -21.44 -16.38 5.43
C VAL A 160 -21.97 -16.00 4.05
N ASN A 161 -23.21 -15.51 4.00
CA ASN A 161 -23.80 -15.02 2.76
C ASN A 161 -23.14 -13.69 2.36
N ILE A 162 -22.53 -13.66 1.19
CA ILE A 162 -21.85 -12.49 0.62
C ILE A 162 -22.43 -12.09 -0.73
N ALA A 163 -23.71 -12.39 -0.97
CA ALA A 163 -24.43 -11.94 -2.16
C ALA A 163 -24.35 -10.42 -2.33
N GLY A 164 -24.05 -9.98 -3.56
CA GLY A 164 -23.84 -8.56 -3.89
C GLY A 164 -22.52 -7.97 -3.40
N LEU A 165 -21.67 -8.75 -2.72
CA LEU A 165 -20.34 -8.30 -2.26
C LEU A 165 -19.22 -8.84 -3.15
N HIS A 166 -18.09 -8.16 -3.08
CA HIS A 166 -16.86 -8.47 -3.78
C HIS A 166 -15.81 -8.98 -2.79
N VAL A 167 -15.09 -10.04 -3.18
CA VAL A 167 -14.03 -10.66 -2.38
C VAL A 167 -12.70 -10.52 -3.11
N TYR A 168 -11.70 -9.93 -2.46
CA TYR A 168 -10.36 -9.77 -2.99
C TYR A 168 -9.33 -10.42 -2.05
N PRO A 169 -8.12 -10.74 -2.53
CA PRO A 169 -7.00 -11.03 -1.66
C PRO A 169 -6.78 -9.85 -0.72
N GLY A 170 -6.39 -10.14 0.51
CA GLY A 170 -6.04 -9.11 1.48
C GLY A 170 -4.96 -8.19 0.91
N LEU A 171 -5.14 -6.88 1.09
CA LEU A 171 -4.25 -5.89 0.51
C LEU A 171 -2.89 -5.90 1.23
N ILE A 172 -1.84 -5.58 0.49
CA ILE A 172 -0.46 -5.53 0.94
C ILE A 172 0.05 -4.09 0.86
N ASP A 173 0.47 -3.53 1.99
CA ASP A 173 1.23 -2.29 2.00
C ASP A 173 2.74 -2.60 1.88
N ALA A 174 3.31 -2.36 0.70
CA ALA A 174 4.67 -2.79 0.38
C ALA A 174 5.77 -1.93 1.02
N GLY A 175 5.45 -0.97 1.88
CA GLY A 175 6.43 -0.20 2.63
C GLY A 175 5.78 0.83 3.55
N THR A 176 5.89 0.60 4.85
CA THR A 176 5.35 1.49 5.89
C THR A 176 6.16 1.39 7.18
N THR A 177 5.91 2.31 8.11
CA THR A 177 6.39 2.26 9.50
C THR A 177 5.29 1.83 10.48
N LEU A 178 4.21 1.20 9.97
CA LEU A 178 3.11 0.67 10.78
C LEU A 178 3.62 -0.27 11.88
N GLY A 179 3.14 -0.06 13.11
CA GLY A 179 3.59 -0.81 14.28
C GLY A 179 4.90 -0.31 14.90
N LEU A 180 5.69 0.51 14.18
CA LEU A 180 6.89 1.18 14.71
C LEU A 180 6.64 2.65 15.08
N ALA A 181 5.46 3.17 14.77
CA ALA A 181 5.06 4.52 15.11
C ALA A 181 3.63 4.51 15.62
N GLU A 182 3.37 5.11 16.78
CA GLU A 182 2.00 5.28 17.30
C GLU A 182 1.51 6.73 17.14
N ILE A 183 2.19 7.69 17.76
CA ILE A 183 1.82 9.11 17.73
C ILE A 183 2.95 9.90 17.09
N LYS A 184 2.79 10.25 15.82
CA LYS A 184 3.84 10.90 14.99
C LYS A 184 4.54 12.11 15.64
N LYS A 185 3.86 12.86 16.52
CA LYS A 185 4.41 14.05 17.20
C LYS A 185 5.09 13.74 18.55
N VAL A 186 5.06 12.51 19.02
CA VAL A 186 5.62 12.08 20.31
C VAL A 186 6.78 11.14 20.02
N ARG A 187 8.02 11.61 20.23
CA ARG A 187 9.26 10.91 19.87
C ARG A 187 9.33 9.52 20.49
N GLU A 188 8.88 9.39 21.74
CA GLU A 188 8.88 8.17 22.55
C GLU A 188 8.01 7.05 21.97
N THR A 189 7.19 7.38 20.97
CA THR A 189 6.34 6.40 20.27
C THR A 189 6.84 6.07 18.86
N LEU A 190 8.08 6.44 18.53
CA LEU A 190 8.69 6.28 17.20
C LEU A 190 9.93 5.36 17.30
N ASP A 191 9.72 4.07 17.03
CA ASP A 191 10.73 3.00 17.07
C ASP A 191 11.23 2.61 15.66
N PHE A 192 10.95 3.44 14.64
CA PHE A 192 11.37 3.15 13.27
C PHE A 192 12.81 3.53 12.95
N GLY A 193 13.53 4.24 13.84
CA GLY A 193 14.90 4.66 13.58
C GLY A 193 15.74 4.81 14.84
N GLU A 194 17.04 4.55 14.70
CA GLU A 194 18.03 4.53 15.78
C GLU A 194 19.20 5.47 15.44
N GLY A 195 19.99 5.89 16.44
CA GLY A 195 21.02 6.94 16.30
C GLY A 195 22.27 6.59 15.46
N GLY A 196 22.31 5.44 14.80
CA GLY A 196 23.47 4.94 14.05
C GLY A 196 23.34 5.10 12.53
N ASP A 197 24.47 4.91 11.82
CA ASP A 197 24.49 5.01 10.36
C ASP A 197 24.59 3.67 9.62
N LEU A 198 25.28 2.69 10.22
CA LEU A 198 25.48 1.36 9.66
C LEU A 198 24.92 0.31 10.62
N GLN A 199 23.64 -0.02 10.48
CA GLN A 199 22.90 -0.85 11.43
C GLN A 199 22.23 -2.08 10.77
N PRO A 200 22.98 -2.90 9.99
CA PRO A 200 22.39 -4.04 9.26
C PRO A 200 21.80 -5.14 10.14
N ASP A 201 22.10 -5.12 11.44
CA ASP A 201 21.68 -6.06 12.48
C ASP A 201 20.30 -5.76 13.08
N LEU A 202 19.82 -4.52 12.93
CA LEU A 202 18.48 -4.15 13.42
C LEU A 202 17.39 -4.78 12.56
N ARG A 203 16.29 -5.18 13.20
CA ARG A 203 15.14 -5.83 12.56
C ARG A 203 13.87 -5.12 12.98
N ALA A 204 13.15 -4.55 12.01
CA ALA A 204 11.90 -3.84 12.26
C ALA A 204 10.89 -4.70 13.05
N GLY A 205 10.74 -5.97 12.68
CA GLY A 205 9.80 -6.90 13.30
C GLY A 205 10.02 -7.14 14.79
N VAL A 206 11.19 -6.85 15.35
CA VAL A 206 11.46 -6.99 16.79
C VAL A 206 10.87 -5.83 17.58
N ALA A 207 10.77 -4.65 16.96
CA ALA A 207 10.33 -3.41 17.60
C ALA A 207 8.85 -3.08 17.31
N ILE A 208 8.12 -3.94 16.59
CA ILE A 208 6.70 -3.67 16.36
C ILE A 208 5.94 -3.74 17.69
N ASN A 209 5.04 -2.78 17.90
CA ASN A 209 4.09 -2.78 19.00
C ASN A 209 2.80 -3.50 18.56
N PRO A 210 2.54 -4.77 19.00
CA PRO A 210 1.35 -5.52 18.60
C PRO A 210 0.04 -4.85 19.03
N ASP A 211 0.07 -4.04 20.10
CA ASP A 211 -1.08 -3.34 20.66
C ASP A 211 -1.36 -1.98 19.98
N SER A 212 -0.65 -1.65 18.90
CA SER A 212 -0.86 -0.41 18.15
C SER A 212 -2.32 -0.24 17.70
N GLU A 213 -2.90 0.93 17.98
CA GLU A 213 -4.27 1.26 17.54
C GLU A 213 -4.34 1.54 16.03
N LEU A 214 -3.19 1.57 15.35
CA LEU A 214 -3.09 1.73 13.91
C LEU A 214 -3.34 0.41 13.16
N PHE A 215 -3.07 -0.77 13.76
CA PHE A 215 -3.34 -2.06 13.12
C PHE A 215 -4.84 -2.28 12.82
N PRO A 216 -5.77 -2.08 13.78
CA PRO A 216 -7.21 -2.11 13.48
C PRO A 216 -7.61 -1.13 12.38
N VAL A 217 -7.02 0.07 12.35
CA VAL A 217 -7.29 1.08 11.32
C VAL A 217 -6.84 0.61 9.92
N ALA A 218 -5.66 0.01 9.82
CA ALA A 218 -5.15 -0.56 8.58
C ALA A 218 -6.01 -1.76 8.12
N ARG A 219 -6.38 -2.66 9.04
CA ARG A 219 -7.31 -3.77 8.77
C ARG A 219 -8.68 -3.31 8.30
N ALA A 220 -9.28 -2.31 8.94
CA ALA A 220 -10.54 -1.70 8.49
C ALA A 220 -10.42 -1.02 7.11
N GLY A 221 -9.19 -0.75 6.66
CA GLY A 221 -8.85 -0.34 5.30
C GLY A 221 -8.72 -1.48 4.28
N GLY A 222 -8.67 -2.73 4.73
CA GLY A 222 -8.43 -3.92 3.90
C GLY A 222 -6.97 -4.39 3.86
N ILE A 223 -6.06 -3.73 4.58
CA ILE A 223 -4.66 -4.17 4.70
C ILE A 223 -4.60 -5.40 5.60
N THR A 224 -3.94 -6.46 5.14
CA THR A 224 -3.77 -7.72 5.90
C THR A 224 -2.30 -8.06 6.12
N THR A 225 -1.42 -7.53 5.26
CA THR A 225 0.02 -7.74 5.30
C THR A 225 0.73 -6.41 5.02
N ALA A 226 1.84 -6.15 5.71
CA ALA A 226 2.65 -4.96 5.50
C ALA A 226 4.15 -5.31 5.50
N LEU A 227 4.91 -4.67 4.60
CA LEU A 227 6.36 -4.59 4.73
C LEU A 227 6.70 -3.42 5.65
N VAL A 228 7.02 -3.75 6.90
CA VAL A 228 7.43 -2.76 7.89
C VAL A 228 8.93 -2.55 7.74
N HIS A 229 9.37 -1.31 7.52
CA HIS A 229 10.78 -1.01 7.34
C HIS A 229 11.29 -0.03 8.41
N PRO A 230 12.56 -0.18 8.82
CA PRO A 230 13.23 0.88 9.57
C PRO A 230 13.58 2.05 8.64
N SER A 231 14.02 3.14 9.23
CA SER A 231 14.55 4.34 8.59
C SER A 231 15.72 4.86 9.43
N GLY A 232 16.52 5.77 8.90
CA GLY A 232 17.69 6.29 9.59
C GLY A 232 18.86 6.50 8.66
N GLY A 233 20.07 6.17 9.11
CA GLY A 233 21.29 6.39 8.34
C GLY A 233 21.43 5.52 7.08
N LEU A 234 22.66 5.41 6.57
CA LEU A 234 22.95 4.75 5.30
C LEU A 234 22.40 3.32 5.23
N ILE A 235 22.57 2.52 6.29
CA ILE A 235 21.93 1.21 6.45
C ILE A 235 21.07 1.25 7.70
N ALA A 236 19.76 1.36 7.50
CA ALA A 236 18.78 1.53 8.59
C ALA A 236 18.45 0.22 9.32
N GLY A 237 18.76 -0.93 8.71
CA GLY A 237 18.43 -2.26 9.24
C GLY A 237 17.63 -3.08 8.26
N GLN A 238 16.88 -4.06 8.77
CA GLN A 238 16.19 -5.07 7.99
C GLN A 238 14.68 -4.84 8.07
N ALA A 239 14.04 -4.77 6.90
CA ALA A 239 12.59 -4.71 6.78
C ALA A 239 11.98 -6.09 7.05
N SER A 240 10.84 -6.11 7.74
CA SER A 240 10.15 -7.32 8.15
C SER A 240 8.74 -7.37 7.56
N LEU A 241 8.32 -8.55 7.15
CA LEU A 241 6.97 -8.80 6.68
C LEU A 241 6.07 -9.13 7.87
N VAL A 242 4.99 -8.36 8.03
CA VAL A 242 4.08 -8.44 9.18
C VAL A 242 2.67 -8.73 8.68
N GLN A 243 2.02 -9.74 9.25
CA GLN A 243 0.59 -9.91 9.17
C GLN A 243 -0.10 -9.11 10.28
N LEU A 244 -1.27 -8.56 9.99
CA LEU A 244 -1.94 -7.63 10.90
C LEU A 244 -2.79 -8.34 11.97
N ALA A 245 -2.42 -9.57 12.35
CA ALA A 245 -3.12 -10.34 13.37
C ALA A 245 -2.13 -11.12 14.23
N GLY A 246 -2.28 -11.00 15.55
CA GLY A 246 -1.45 -11.64 16.56
C GLY A 246 -1.43 -10.80 17.83
N TRP A 247 -1.10 -11.42 18.96
CA TRP A 247 -0.94 -10.78 20.26
C TRP A 247 0.51 -10.43 20.57
N THR A 248 1.44 -11.06 19.85
CA THR A 248 2.88 -10.89 20.05
C THR A 248 3.58 -10.63 18.73
N ALA A 249 4.76 -10.02 18.76
CA ALA A 249 5.54 -9.82 17.55
C ALA A 249 5.86 -11.15 16.83
N PRO A 250 6.26 -12.26 17.50
CA PRO A 250 6.44 -13.55 16.83
C PRO A 250 5.19 -14.14 16.17
N GLU A 251 3.99 -13.82 16.66
CA GLU A 251 2.74 -14.21 15.98
C GLU A 251 2.46 -13.34 14.75
N MET A 252 2.82 -12.07 14.79
CA MET A 252 2.54 -11.11 13.71
C MET A 252 3.62 -11.11 12.61
N VAL A 253 4.88 -11.38 12.94
CA VAL A 253 5.98 -11.31 11.98
C VAL A 253 6.05 -12.63 11.20
N VAL A 254 5.80 -12.55 9.89
CA VAL A 254 5.92 -13.68 8.97
C VAL A 254 7.37 -13.91 8.56
N GLU A 255 8.14 -12.82 8.40
CA GLU A 255 9.55 -12.88 8.02
C GLU A 255 10.29 -11.67 8.59
N TYR A 256 11.26 -11.91 9.48
CA TYR A 256 11.99 -10.85 10.18
C TYR A 256 12.99 -10.11 9.28
N GLU A 257 13.56 -10.77 8.28
CA GLU A 257 14.76 -10.29 7.60
C GLU A 257 14.53 -10.15 6.09
N LEU A 258 13.33 -9.76 5.65
CA LEU A 258 12.93 -9.82 4.23
C LEU A 258 13.91 -9.07 3.31
N GLY A 259 14.39 -7.90 3.72
CA GLY A 259 15.32 -7.11 2.92
C GLY A 259 16.12 -6.09 3.72
N LEU A 260 17.37 -5.86 3.33
CA LEU A 260 18.23 -4.85 3.95
C LEU A 260 17.85 -3.46 3.43
N ARG A 261 17.47 -2.56 4.33
CA ARG A 261 17.10 -1.18 4.00
C ARG A 261 18.33 -0.30 3.92
N VAL A 262 18.57 0.28 2.74
CA VAL A 262 19.69 1.19 2.49
C VAL A 262 19.17 2.51 1.94
N HIS A 263 19.53 3.62 2.56
CA HIS A 263 19.20 4.95 2.06
C HIS A 263 20.29 5.42 1.11
N TRP A 264 20.01 5.47 -0.20
CA TRP A 264 21.03 5.93 -1.13
C TRP A 264 21.33 7.40 -0.87
N PRO A 265 22.60 7.81 -0.76
CA PRO A 265 22.94 9.19 -0.46
C PRO A 265 22.43 10.12 -1.57
N THR A 266 21.51 11.01 -1.24
CA THR A 266 21.00 12.07 -2.13
C THR A 266 21.41 13.44 -1.61
N ASP A 267 21.39 14.45 -2.49
CA ASP A 267 21.36 15.88 -2.15
C ASP A 267 22.45 16.40 -1.17
N SER A 268 23.61 15.75 -1.14
CA SER A 268 24.83 16.24 -0.50
C SER A 268 25.89 16.55 -1.57
N SER A 269 26.99 17.23 -1.19
CA SER A 269 28.10 17.45 -2.12
C SER A 269 28.60 16.13 -2.70
N ASP A 270 29.09 16.17 -3.94
CA ASP A 270 29.57 14.99 -4.66
C ASP A 270 30.59 14.17 -3.84
N THR A 271 31.41 14.86 -3.04
CA THR A 271 32.37 14.27 -2.10
C THR A 271 31.68 13.44 -1.01
N LYS A 272 30.69 14.00 -0.30
CA LYS A 272 29.97 13.31 0.78
C LYS A 272 29.25 12.07 0.24
N ARG A 273 28.60 12.21 -0.92
CA ARG A 273 27.91 11.10 -1.59
C ARG A 273 28.87 9.94 -1.91
N ARG A 274 30.05 10.24 -2.49
CA ARG A 274 31.08 9.23 -2.78
C ARG A 274 31.59 8.58 -1.50
N GLN A 275 31.87 9.37 -0.47
CA GLN A 275 32.31 8.87 0.84
C GLN A 275 31.32 7.87 1.43
N ARG A 276 30.01 8.18 1.39
CA ARG A 276 28.96 7.27 1.86
C ARG A 276 28.89 5.98 1.04
N ALA A 277 28.97 6.07 -0.29
CA ALA A 277 29.01 4.87 -1.13
C ALA A 277 30.26 4.01 -0.85
N ASP A 278 31.40 4.64 -0.58
CA ASP A 278 32.65 3.95 -0.24
C ASP A 278 32.58 3.30 1.15
N GLU A 279 31.92 3.94 2.11
CA GLU A 279 31.61 3.38 3.43
C GLU A 279 30.78 2.10 3.31
N PHE A 280 29.72 2.11 2.50
CA PHE A 280 28.94 0.90 2.24
C PHE A 280 29.79 -0.19 1.56
N ARG A 281 30.63 0.17 0.58
CA ARG A 281 31.53 -0.78 -0.09
C ARG A 281 32.48 -1.45 0.90
N ARG A 282 33.09 -0.67 1.80
CA ARG A 282 34.02 -1.17 2.82
C ARG A 282 33.32 -2.17 3.74
N LEU A 283 32.11 -1.86 4.20
CA LEU A 283 31.33 -2.77 5.05
C LEU A 283 31.01 -4.09 4.34
N ILE A 284 30.61 -4.04 3.06
CA ILE A 284 30.36 -5.24 2.25
C ILE A 284 31.63 -6.08 2.08
N ALA A 285 32.77 -5.44 1.84
CA ALA A 285 34.07 -6.13 1.74
C ALA A 285 34.45 -6.81 3.07
N GLN A 286 34.29 -6.11 4.19
CA GLN A 286 34.51 -6.66 5.54
C GLN A 286 33.59 -7.85 5.80
N ALA A 287 32.30 -7.74 5.49
CA ALA A 287 31.34 -8.83 5.68
C ALA A 287 31.68 -10.08 4.86
N ARG A 288 32.17 -9.91 3.62
CA ARG A 288 32.66 -11.02 2.78
C ARG A 288 33.89 -11.68 3.36
N GLN A 289 34.87 -10.90 3.80
CA GLN A 289 36.09 -11.42 4.43
C GLN A 289 35.74 -12.18 5.71
N TYR A 290 34.89 -11.60 6.55
CA TYR A 290 34.40 -12.19 7.78
C TYR A 290 33.71 -13.55 7.53
N HIS A 291 32.76 -13.61 6.58
CA HIS A 291 32.08 -14.86 6.22
C HIS A 291 33.02 -15.91 5.60
N LYS A 292 34.06 -15.49 4.86
CA LYS A 292 35.09 -16.39 4.35
C LYS A 292 35.88 -17.02 5.50
N LEU A 293 36.28 -16.22 6.49
CA LEU A 293 37.00 -16.69 7.67
C LEU A 293 36.14 -17.62 8.53
N LEU A 294 34.87 -17.27 8.77
CA LEU A 294 33.92 -18.14 9.47
C LEU A 294 33.77 -19.50 8.78
N LYS A 295 33.63 -19.53 7.45
CA LYS A 295 33.51 -20.78 6.68
C LYS A 295 34.79 -21.61 6.78
N ALA A 296 35.96 -20.99 6.69
CA ALA A 296 37.25 -21.67 6.80
C ALA A 296 37.47 -22.26 8.21
N ALA A 297 37.18 -21.48 9.27
CA ALA A 297 37.30 -21.94 10.64
C ALA A 297 36.35 -23.11 10.94
N ARG A 298 35.09 -23.05 10.46
CA ARG A 298 34.14 -24.17 10.56
C ARG A 298 34.65 -25.43 9.87
N ALA A 299 35.22 -25.30 8.66
CA ALA A 299 35.78 -26.43 7.92
C ALA A 299 37.02 -27.03 8.63
N ALA A 300 37.87 -26.17 9.21
CA ALA A 300 39.05 -26.58 9.96
C ALA A 300 38.77 -27.01 11.41
N LYS A 301 37.51 -26.95 11.87
CA LYS A 301 37.10 -27.18 13.28
C LYS A 301 37.89 -26.33 14.28
N GLN A 302 38.24 -25.11 13.90
CA GLN A 302 38.94 -24.12 14.73
C GLN A 302 37.98 -23.02 15.21
N PRO A 303 38.30 -22.32 16.31
CA PRO A 303 37.58 -21.12 16.70
C PRO A 303 37.57 -20.09 15.56
N GLY A 304 36.39 -19.55 15.26
CA GLY A 304 36.22 -18.51 14.24
C GLY A 304 36.70 -17.13 14.71
N PRO A 305 36.68 -16.12 13.82
CA PRO A 305 36.84 -14.74 14.23
C PRO A 305 35.81 -14.33 15.29
N ILE A 306 36.14 -13.32 16.11
CA ILE A 306 35.21 -12.73 17.08
C ILE A 306 33.91 -12.32 16.36
N GLY A 307 32.76 -12.68 16.94
CA GLY A 307 31.45 -12.36 16.39
C GLY A 307 31.21 -10.85 16.27
N ASP A 308 30.71 -10.41 15.11
CA ASP A 308 30.20 -9.04 14.93
C ASP A 308 28.78 -9.13 14.36
N PRO A 309 27.74 -8.80 15.15
CA PRO A 309 26.35 -8.87 14.72
C PRO A 309 26.08 -8.13 13.41
N ARG A 310 26.79 -7.02 13.15
CA ARG A 310 26.62 -6.24 11.92
C ARG A 310 27.16 -6.99 10.70
N LEU A 311 28.30 -7.64 10.82
CA LEU A 311 28.89 -8.41 9.73
C LEU A 311 28.13 -9.72 9.52
N ASP A 312 27.69 -10.38 10.60
CA ASP A 312 26.84 -11.58 10.56
C ASP A 312 25.53 -11.32 9.79
N ALA A 313 24.84 -10.23 10.14
CA ALA A 313 23.56 -9.86 9.54
C ALA A 313 23.64 -9.60 8.03
N LEU A 314 24.83 -9.28 7.49
CA LEU A 314 25.02 -9.03 6.06
C LEU A 314 25.08 -10.31 5.21
N GLY A 315 25.24 -11.48 5.84
CA GLY A 315 25.40 -12.78 5.17
C GLY A 315 24.36 -13.09 4.08
N PRO A 316 23.05 -12.96 4.33
CA PRO A 316 22.02 -13.23 3.33
C PRO A 316 22.10 -12.33 2.09
N TYR A 317 22.55 -11.08 2.24
CA TYR A 317 22.57 -10.09 1.17
C TYR A 317 23.83 -10.20 0.30
N ILE A 318 25.01 -10.37 0.91
CA ILE A 318 26.27 -10.56 0.17
C ILE A 318 26.29 -11.87 -0.64
N ASN A 319 25.47 -12.85 -0.22
CA ASN A 319 25.26 -14.13 -0.91
C ASN A 319 24.04 -14.13 -1.83
N ARG A 320 23.38 -12.98 -2.05
CA ARG A 320 22.22 -12.81 -2.95
C ARG A 320 20.99 -13.65 -2.59
N LYS A 321 20.92 -14.17 -1.38
CA LYS A 321 19.75 -14.93 -0.89
C LYS A 321 18.56 -13.99 -0.65
N ARG A 322 18.84 -12.76 -0.20
CA ARG A 322 17.84 -11.75 0.10
C ARG A 322 18.14 -10.43 -0.61
N PRO A 323 17.11 -9.62 -0.96
CA PRO A 323 17.30 -8.35 -1.63
C PRO A 323 17.82 -7.25 -0.69
N VAL A 324 18.52 -6.28 -1.28
CA VAL A 324 18.80 -4.98 -0.69
C VAL A 324 17.79 -3.99 -1.25
N LEU A 325 17.00 -3.40 -0.35
CA LEU A 325 15.96 -2.42 -0.62
C LEU A 325 16.58 -1.02 -0.55
N VAL A 326 16.93 -0.46 -1.70
CA VAL A 326 17.62 0.84 -1.78
C VAL A 326 16.62 1.98 -2.00
N GLU A 327 16.48 2.85 -1.01
CA GLU A 327 15.67 4.07 -1.12
C GLU A 327 16.40 5.07 -2.01
N ALA A 328 15.87 5.30 -3.22
CA ALA A 328 16.46 6.20 -4.20
C ALA A 328 15.37 6.88 -5.05
N HIS A 329 15.37 8.22 -5.07
CA HIS A 329 14.31 8.99 -5.74
C HIS A 329 14.72 9.68 -7.03
N SER A 330 15.96 10.16 -7.13
CA SER A 330 16.42 10.90 -8.31
C SER A 330 16.95 9.95 -9.38
N ARG A 331 16.88 10.36 -10.66
CA ARG A 331 17.47 9.60 -11.78
C ARG A 331 18.92 9.19 -11.48
N ARG A 332 19.72 10.14 -10.98
CA ARG A 332 21.12 9.93 -10.64
C ARG A 332 21.28 8.88 -9.53
N ALA A 333 20.56 9.03 -8.42
CA ALA A 333 20.62 8.09 -7.31
C ALA A 333 20.23 6.67 -7.72
N ILE A 334 19.18 6.53 -8.54
CA ILE A 334 18.75 5.22 -9.05
C ILE A 334 19.84 4.60 -9.93
N VAL A 335 20.41 5.34 -10.88
CA VAL A 335 21.49 4.83 -11.76
C VAL A 335 22.73 4.44 -10.96
N GLU A 336 23.14 5.27 -10.00
CA GLU A 336 24.29 4.99 -9.13
C GLU A 336 24.07 3.76 -8.25
N ALA A 337 22.88 3.62 -7.64
CA ALA A 337 22.51 2.44 -6.86
C ALA A 337 22.53 1.16 -7.72
N ILE A 338 22.03 1.23 -8.96
CA ILE A 338 22.07 0.10 -9.89
C ILE A 338 23.52 -0.28 -10.23
N GLN A 339 24.37 0.71 -10.52
CA GLN A 339 25.78 0.45 -10.82
C GLN A 339 26.52 -0.12 -9.62
N PHE A 340 26.26 0.39 -8.42
CA PHE A 340 26.83 -0.14 -7.19
C PHE A 340 26.42 -1.58 -6.94
N ALA A 341 25.12 -1.89 -7.02
CA ALA A 341 24.62 -3.25 -6.84
C ALA A 341 25.19 -4.22 -7.88
N LYS A 342 25.41 -3.77 -9.13
CA LYS A 342 26.08 -4.57 -10.16
C LYS A 342 27.52 -4.90 -9.77
N THR A 343 28.31 -3.89 -9.40
CA THR A 343 29.72 -4.06 -8.97
C THR A 343 29.82 -4.97 -7.75
N GLU A 344 28.98 -4.71 -6.75
CA GLU A 344 28.93 -5.48 -5.51
C GLU A 344 28.10 -6.75 -5.62
N LYS A 345 27.63 -7.16 -6.80
CA LYS A 345 26.85 -8.39 -7.02
C LYS A 345 25.69 -8.56 -6.03
N LEU A 346 24.96 -7.49 -5.73
CA LEU A 346 23.81 -7.50 -4.82
C LEU A 346 22.50 -7.72 -5.58
N LYS A 347 21.52 -8.37 -4.95
CA LYS A 347 20.15 -8.45 -5.47
C LYS A 347 19.43 -7.15 -5.10
N LEU A 348 19.15 -6.29 -6.06
CA LEU A 348 18.62 -4.95 -5.82
C LEU A 348 17.10 -4.87 -6.03
N ILE A 349 16.42 -4.15 -5.15
CA ILE A 349 15.07 -3.60 -5.36
C ILE A 349 15.15 -2.10 -5.06
N ILE A 350 14.62 -1.26 -5.96
CA ILE A 350 14.51 0.18 -5.71
C ILE A 350 13.24 0.46 -4.91
N THR A 351 13.34 1.31 -3.91
CA THR A 351 12.19 1.77 -3.11
C THR A 351 12.09 3.30 -3.17
N GLY A 352 10.85 3.79 -3.09
CA GLY A 352 10.50 5.18 -3.36
C GLY A 352 10.40 5.42 -4.86
N GLY A 353 11.55 5.51 -5.53
CA GLY A 353 11.62 5.49 -6.99
C GLY A 353 10.84 6.63 -7.67
N THR A 354 10.83 7.84 -7.09
CA THR A 354 10.00 8.97 -7.58
C THR A 354 10.26 9.32 -9.06
N ASN A 355 11.50 9.16 -9.52
CA ASN A 355 11.88 9.34 -10.93
C ASN A 355 12.22 8.03 -11.64
N ALA A 356 11.72 6.88 -11.15
CA ALA A 356 12.00 5.58 -11.77
C ALA A 356 11.50 5.52 -13.22
N TRP A 357 10.38 6.18 -13.55
CA TRP A 357 9.88 6.32 -14.92
C TRP A 357 10.89 6.88 -15.91
N LYS A 358 11.86 7.71 -15.48
CA LYS A 358 12.90 8.28 -16.35
C LYS A 358 14.01 7.28 -16.72
N VAL A 359 14.04 6.13 -16.05
CA VAL A 359 15.04 5.06 -16.22
C VAL A 359 14.37 3.68 -16.31
N ALA A 360 13.11 3.65 -16.74
CA ALA A 360 12.31 2.43 -16.78
C ALA A 360 12.95 1.35 -17.68
N ASP A 361 13.48 1.74 -18.84
CA ASP A 361 14.18 0.82 -19.75
C ASP A 361 15.41 0.19 -19.09
N LEU A 362 16.17 0.97 -18.33
CA LEU A 362 17.35 0.49 -17.61
C LEU A 362 16.96 -0.49 -16.49
N LEU A 363 15.88 -0.21 -15.78
CA LEU A 363 15.32 -1.08 -14.74
C LEU A 363 14.85 -2.41 -15.35
N LYS A 364 14.13 -2.35 -16.47
CA LYS A 364 13.68 -3.53 -17.22
C LYS A 364 14.84 -4.37 -17.72
N ALA A 365 15.82 -3.74 -18.38
CA ALA A 365 16.97 -4.42 -18.96
C ALA A 365 17.82 -5.19 -17.92
N ARG A 366 17.68 -4.86 -16.63
CA ARG A 366 18.39 -5.52 -15.53
C ARG A 366 17.49 -6.34 -14.61
N ASP A 367 16.20 -6.48 -14.93
CA ASP A 367 15.18 -7.13 -14.09
C ASP A 367 15.17 -6.61 -12.64
N ILE A 368 15.21 -5.28 -12.49
CA ILE A 368 15.19 -4.63 -11.19
C ILE A 368 13.76 -4.17 -10.89
N ALA A 369 13.19 -4.71 -9.81
CA ALA A 369 11.86 -4.34 -9.36
C ALA A 369 11.85 -3.01 -8.61
N VAL A 370 10.68 -2.35 -8.57
CA VAL A 370 10.49 -1.07 -7.89
C VAL A 370 9.30 -1.10 -6.92
N ILE A 371 9.55 -0.79 -5.65
CA ILE A 371 8.51 -0.44 -4.68
C ILE A 371 8.26 1.07 -4.79
N VAL A 372 7.26 1.45 -5.57
CA VAL A 372 6.96 2.85 -5.88
C VAL A 372 6.12 3.46 -4.77
N GLY A 373 6.44 4.69 -4.41
CA GLY A 373 5.52 5.55 -3.66
C GLY A 373 6.14 6.29 -2.49
N PRO A 374 5.38 7.19 -1.86
CA PRO A 374 3.95 7.46 -2.13
C PRO A 374 3.69 8.08 -3.51
N VAL A 375 2.53 7.79 -4.10
CA VAL A 375 2.11 8.26 -5.44
C VAL A 375 1.44 9.63 -5.33
N MET A 376 0.56 9.82 -4.35
CA MET A 376 -0.19 11.05 -4.07
C MET A 376 0.72 12.12 -3.43
N ARG A 377 1.65 12.65 -4.22
CA ARG A 377 2.59 13.69 -3.80
C ARG A 377 2.89 14.66 -4.93
N ALA A 378 3.41 15.83 -4.55
CA ALA A 378 3.97 16.77 -5.51
C ALA A 378 5.25 16.21 -6.17
N PRO A 379 5.54 16.60 -7.43
CA PRO A 379 6.82 16.32 -8.05
C PRO A 379 7.98 16.92 -7.24
N VAL A 380 9.13 16.25 -7.29
CA VAL A 380 10.33 16.69 -6.53
C VAL A 380 11.06 17.83 -7.23
N LYS A 381 11.02 17.88 -8.57
CA LYS A 381 11.62 18.95 -9.36
C LYS A 381 10.53 19.89 -9.88
N THR A 382 10.79 21.18 -9.81
CA THR A 382 9.84 22.24 -10.21
C THR A 382 9.52 22.24 -11.70
N TRP A 383 10.39 21.67 -12.53
CA TRP A 383 10.20 21.57 -13.98
C TRP A 383 9.63 20.22 -14.44
N ASP A 384 9.44 19.26 -13.54
CA ASP A 384 8.75 18.02 -13.89
C ASP A 384 7.25 18.29 -14.02
N PRO A 385 6.53 17.59 -14.93
CA PRO A 385 5.07 17.66 -14.99
C PRO A 385 4.43 17.43 -13.62
N SER A 386 3.37 18.18 -13.33
CA SER A 386 2.65 18.09 -12.04
C SER A 386 2.08 16.71 -11.74
N ASP A 387 1.84 15.90 -12.79
CA ASP A 387 1.35 14.53 -12.72
C ASP A 387 2.44 13.45 -12.76
N ALA A 388 3.72 13.84 -12.78
CA ALA A 388 4.82 12.88 -12.90
C ALA A 388 4.82 11.79 -11.81
N PRO A 389 4.57 12.10 -10.53
CA PRO A 389 4.44 11.06 -9.50
C PRO A 389 3.27 10.09 -9.76
N TYR A 390 2.16 10.60 -10.31
CA TYR A 390 0.94 9.83 -10.56
C TYR A 390 1.09 8.91 -11.79
N ALA A 391 1.74 9.39 -12.84
CA ALA A 391 1.99 8.63 -14.06
C ALA A 391 3.16 7.63 -13.93
N ASN A 392 3.98 7.74 -12.88
CA ASN A 392 5.18 6.92 -12.69
C ASN A 392 4.88 5.40 -12.72
N PRO A 393 3.89 4.86 -11.98
CA PRO A 393 3.55 3.44 -12.08
C PRO A 393 3.09 3.03 -13.49
N GLY A 394 2.31 3.87 -14.17
CA GLY A 394 1.87 3.61 -15.54
C GLY A 394 3.04 3.49 -16.52
N ARG A 395 4.06 4.34 -16.38
CA ARG A 395 5.29 4.27 -17.19
C ARG A 395 6.13 3.02 -16.91
N LEU A 396 6.21 2.60 -15.65
CA LEU A 396 6.91 1.36 -15.28
C LEU A 396 6.19 0.13 -15.85
N HIS A 397 4.87 0.12 -15.80
CA HIS A 397 4.05 -0.92 -16.43
C HIS A 397 4.28 -1.01 -17.94
N GLU A 398 4.25 0.13 -18.64
CA GLU A 398 4.47 0.19 -20.10
C GLU A 398 5.87 -0.30 -20.49
N ALA A 399 6.88 -0.06 -19.66
CA ALA A 399 8.23 -0.59 -19.84
C ALA A 399 8.38 -2.07 -19.41
N GLY A 400 7.34 -2.69 -18.85
CA GLY A 400 7.34 -4.06 -18.36
C GLY A 400 8.19 -4.27 -17.10
N VAL A 401 8.44 -3.22 -16.32
CA VAL A 401 9.16 -3.28 -15.04
C VAL A 401 8.23 -3.88 -13.97
N ARG A 402 8.72 -4.84 -13.19
CA ARG A 402 7.97 -5.37 -12.03
C ARG A 402 7.91 -4.30 -10.94
N PHE A 403 6.72 -3.95 -10.48
CA PHE A 403 6.55 -2.93 -9.45
C PHE A 403 5.38 -3.24 -8.51
N CYS A 404 5.41 -2.59 -7.34
CA CYS A 404 4.29 -2.53 -6.40
C CYS A 404 4.22 -1.15 -5.75
N ILE A 405 3.11 -0.84 -5.08
CA ILE A 405 2.85 0.48 -4.50
C ILE A 405 2.84 0.40 -2.97
N ARG A 406 3.36 1.45 -2.32
CA ARG A 406 3.41 1.59 -0.86
C ARG A 406 2.79 2.89 -0.36
N SER A 407 2.35 2.89 0.90
CA SER A 407 1.83 4.10 1.57
C SER A 407 2.90 4.99 2.19
N ASP A 408 4.02 4.41 2.63
CA ASP A 408 5.08 5.07 3.43
C ASP A 408 4.54 5.83 4.66
N ASN A 409 3.47 5.31 5.28
CA ASN A 409 2.79 6.01 6.38
C ASN A 409 2.13 5.04 7.38
N ALA A 410 2.60 5.05 8.63
CA ALA A 410 2.00 4.23 9.70
C ALA A 410 0.50 4.53 9.90
N ALA A 411 0.15 5.79 10.14
CA ALA A 411 -1.23 6.19 10.48
C ALA A 411 -2.22 6.07 9.32
N ASN A 412 -1.70 6.04 8.08
CA ASN A 412 -2.51 5.97 6.87
C ASN A 412 -2.14 4.80 5.96
N SER A 413 -1.63 3.70 6.51
CA SER A 413 -1.34 2.47 5.75
C SER A 413 -2.55 1.97 4.95
N ARG A 414 -3.77 2.17 5.49
CA ARG A 414 -5.06 1.95 4.79
C ARG A 414 -5.22 2.68 3.45
N ASN A 415 -4.40 3.68 3.14
CA ASN A 415 -4.47 4.45 1.91
C ASN A 415 -3.63 3.84 0.77
N ALA A 416 -2.84 2.79 0.98
CA ALA A 416 -2.10 2.10 -0.09
C ALA A 416 -2.95 1.81 -1.35
N PRO A 417 -4.20 1.30 -1.27
CA PRO A 417 -5.05 1.14 -2.46
C PRO A 417 -5.44 2.47 -3.13
N PHE A 418 -5.49 3.59 -2.41
CA PHE A 418 -5.79 4.91 -2.98
C PHE A 418 -4.59 5.51 -3.69
N GLU A 419 -3.37 5.18 -3.25
CA GLU A 419 -2.13 5.46 -4.00
C GLU A 419 -2.17 4.75 -5.36
N ALA A 420 -2.60 3.49 -5.39
CA ALA A 420 -2.78 2.72 -6.62
C ALA A 420 -3.93 3.26 -7.49
N ALA A 421 -5.05 3.66 -6.89
CA ALA A 421 -6.17 4.26 -7.60
C ALA A 421 -5.79 5.58 -8.28
N MET A 422 -4.95 6.40 -7.63
CA MET A 422 -4.41 7.62 -8.23
C MET A 422 -3.61 7.29 -9.49
N ALA A 423 -2.80 6.22 -9.48
CA ALA A 423 -2.07 5.81 -10.68
C ALA A 423 -2.99 5.42 -11.85
N VAL A 424 -4.18 4.88 -11.57
CA VAL A 424 -5.19 4.58 -12.61
C VAL A 424 -5.70 5.85 -13.28
N ALA A 425 -5.99 6.89 -12.49
CA ALA A 425 -6.41 8.20 -13.01
C ALA A 425 -5.35 8.83 -13.94
N PHE A 426 -4.10 8.37 -13.89
CA PHE A 426 -2.98 8.86 -14.68
C PHE A 426 -2.28 7.78 -15.53
N GLY A 427 -3.00 6.71 -15.89
CA GLY A 427 -2.61 5.84 -17.02
C GLY A 427 -2.33 4.39 -16.67
N LEU A 428 -2.24 4.01 -15.40
CA LEU A 428 -2.07 2.61 -15.02
C LEU A 428 -3.37 1.82 -15.28
N PRO A 429 -3.35 0.64 -15.91
CA PRO A 429 -4.55 -0.20 -16.01
C PRO A 429 -5.09 -0.59 -14.62
N GLU A 430 -6.41 -0.63 -14.46
CA GLU A 430 -7.06 -0.93 -13.17
C GLU A 430 -6.64 -2.31 -12.61
N SER A 431 -6.53 -3.31 -13.47
CA SER A 431 -6.05 -4.65 -13.08
C SER A 431 -4.64 -4.61 -12.52
N GLU A 432 -3.76 -3.80 -13.09
CA GLU A 432 -2.37 -3.65 -12.67
C GLU A 432 -2.26 -2.84 -11.38
N ALA A 433 -3.13 -1.84 -11.20
CA ALA A 433 -3.25 -1.11 -9.94
C ALA A 433 -3.68 -2.04 -8.80
N LEU A 434 -4.68 -2.91 -9.03
CA LEU A 434 -5.09 -3.92 -8.06
C LEU A 434 -3.95 -4.90 -7.76
N ARG A 435 -3.25 -5.40 -8.79
CA ARG A 435 -2.06 -6.26 -8.62
C ARG A 435 -0.97 -5.58 -7.80
N SER A 436 -0.72 -4.29 -8.01
CA SER A 436 0.34 -3.53 -7.32
C SER A 436 0.20 -3.46 -5.80
N VAL A 437 -0.99 -3.74 -5.26
CA VAL A 437 -1.31 -3.82 -3.83
C VAL A 437 -1.81 -5.21 -3.40
N THR A 438 -1.65 -6.23 -4.26
CA THR A 438 -1.99 -7.63 -3.99
C THR A 438 -0.91 -8.57 -4.57
N LEU A 439 -1.18 -9.29 -5.67
CA LEU A 439 -0.29 -10.31 -6.23
C LEU A 439 1.05 -9.74 -6.72
N GLY A 440 1.04 -8.59 -7.39
CA GLY A 440 2.26 -7.91 -7.83
C GLY A 440 3.14 -7.46 -6.65
N ALA A 441 2.53 -7.01 -5.56
CA ALA A 441 3.26 -6.76 -4.31
C ALA A 441 3.88 -8.04 -3.75
N ALA A 442 3.12 -9.14 -3.72
CA ALA A 442 3.62 -10.43 -3.25
C ALA A 442 4.77 -10.96 -4.12
N GLU A 443 4.71 -10.80 -5.44
CA GLU A 443 5.76 -11.19 -6.40
C GLU A 443 7.05 -10.36 -6.23
N VAL A 444 6.93 -9.04 -6.05
CA VAL A 444 8.10 -8.17 -5.81
C VAL A 444 8.78 -8.51 -4.49
N LEU A 445 8.00 -8.86 -3.46
CA LEU A 445 8.50 -9.21 -2.13
C LEU A 445 8.92 -10.69 -2.00
N GLY A 446 8.60 -11.54 -2.99
CA GLY A 446 8.95 -12.97 -3.01
C GLY A 446 8.10 -13.85 -2.08
N ILE A 447 6.85 -13.46 -1.84
CA ILE A 447 5.89 -14.10 -0.92
C ILE A 447 4.61 -14.56 -1.64
N ASP A 448 4.60 -14.50 -2.97
CA ASP A 448 3.50 -14.84 -3.87
C ASP A 448 2.98 -16.27 -3.68
N LYS A 449 3.84 -17.20 -3.23
CA LYS A 449 3.42 -18.57 -2.90
C LYS A 449 2.47 -18.66 -1.71
N GLN A 450 2.45 -17.64 -0.84
CA GLN A 450 1.68 -17.66 0.41
C GLN A 450 0.46 -16.73 0.35
N VAL A 451 0.60 -15.56 -0.27
CA VAL A 451 -0.41 -14.48 -0.26
C VAL A 451 -0.49 -13.75 -1.61
N GLY A 452 -1.46 -12.83 -1.74
CA GLY A 452 -1.57 -11.92 -2.88
C GLY A 452 -2.62 -12.30 -3.93
N SER A 453 -3.18 -13.51 -3.88
CA SER A 453 -4.24 -13.99 -4.77
C SER A 453 -5.20 -14.94 -4.05
N LEU A 454 -6.38 -15.16 -4.61
CA LEU A 454 -7.32 -16.17 -4.11
C LEU A 454 -7.08 -17.50 -4.85
N GLU A 455 -6.18 -18.31 -4.30
CA GLU A 455 -5.82 -19.62 -4.85
C GLU A 455 -5.84 -20.68 -3.76
N VAL A 456 -6.24 -21.90 -4.11
CA VAL A 456 -6.24 -23.04 -3.18
C VAL A 456 -4.83 -23.28 -2.64
N GLY A 457 -4.72 -23.50 -1.33
CA GLY A 457 -3.48 -23.73 -0.61
C GLY A 457 -2.83 -22.45 -0.05
N LYS A 458 -3.17 -21.26 -0.57
CA LYS A 458 -2.66 -19.98 -0.04
C LYS A 458 -3.30 -19.62 1.29
N VAL A 459 -2.62 -18.77 2.04
CA VAL A 459 -3.10 -18.23 3.32
C VAL A 459 -4.35 -17.39 3.06
N ALA A 460 -5.38 -17.59 3.89
CA ALA A 460 -6.65 -16.89 3.80
C ALA A 460 -6.55 -15.46 4.36
N ASN A 461 -5.80 -14.62 3.65
CA ASN A 461 -5.84 -13.17 3.77
C ASN A 461 -6.84 -12.64 2.76
N ILE A 462 -7.99 -12.17 3.23
CA ILE A 462 -9.16 -11.86 2.38
C ILE A 462 -9.81 -10.57 2.84
N VAL A 463 -10.28 -9.76 1.90
CA VAL A 463 -11.11 -8.58 2.17
C VAL A 463 -12.43 -8.69 1.42
N ILE A 464 -13.53 -8.40 2.11
CA ILE A 464 -14.89 -8.41 1.59
C ILE A 464 -15.38 -6.96 1.54
N LEU A 465 -15.83 -6.49 0.38
CA LEU A 465 -16.29 -5.11 0.15
C LEU A 465 -17.61 -5.07 -0.62
N ASP A 466 -18.26 -3.91 -0.60
CA ASP A 466 -19.42 -3.59 -1.48
C ASP A 466 -19.02 -3.00 -2.84
N GLY A 467 -17.73 -3.07 -3.20
CA GLY A 467 -17.20 -2.57 -4.47
C GLY A 467 -15.70 -2.81 -4.60
N SER A 468 -15.03 -2.01 -5.43
CA SER A 468 -13.58 -2.11 -5.66
C SER A 468 -12.78 -1.51 -4.49
N PRO A 469 -11.70 -2.16 -4.01
CA PRO A 469 -10.84 -1.59 -2.97
C PRO A 469 -10.12 -0.30 -3.41
N LEU A 470 -10.03 -0.05 -4.73
CA LEU A 470 -9.43 1.16 -5.29
C LEU A 470 -10.38 2.38 -5.21
N GLN A 471 -11.66 2.16 -4.90
CA GLN A 471 -12.62 3.25 -4.76
C GLN A 471 -12.69 3.72 -3.30
N VAL A 472 -12.47 5.02 -3.07
CA VAL A 472 -12.55 5.62 -1.72
C VAL A 472 -13.96 5.49 -1.15
N THR A 473 -14.97 5.35 -2.01
CA THR A 473 -16.38 5.21 -1.62
C THR A 473 -16.78 3.79 -1.21
N SER A 474 -15.99 2.76 -1.55
CA SER A 474 -16.29 1.37 -1.19
C SER A 474 -16.00 1.10 0.29
N GLN A 475 -16.88 0.33 0.93
CA GLN A 475 -16.79 -0.05 2.33
C GLN A 475 -16.28 -1.47 2.47
N VAL A 476 -15.33 -1.64 3.40
CA VAL A 476 -14.92 -2.97 3.86
C VAL A 476 -16.01 -3.50 4.80
N LYS A 477 -16.52 -4.70 4.50
CA LYS A 477 -17.56 -5.40 5.26
C LYS A 477 -16.99 -6.49 6.16
N GLY A 478 -15.81 -7.02 5.84
CA GLY A 478 -15.13 -8.03 6.63
C GLY A 478 -13.73 -8.30 6.13
N VAL A 479 -12.86 -8.76 7.03
CA VAL A 479 -11.46 -9.09 6.71
C VAL A 479 -11.11 -10.42 7.35
N PHE A 480 -10.34 -11.25 6.65
CA PHE A 480 -9.65 -12.38 7.22
C PHE A 480 -8.15 -12.13 7.18
N VAL A 481 -7.45 -12.42 8.28
CA VAL A 481 -5.98 -12.43 8.35
C VAL A 481 -5.56 -13.79 8.87
N SER A 482 -4.82 -14.55 8.08
CA SER A 482 -4.49 -15.96 8.35
C SER A 482 -5.71 -16.81 8.71
N GLY A 483 -6.82 -16.58 8.00
CA GLY A 483 -8.13 -17.19 8.21
C GLY A 483 -8.83 -16.86 9.52
N ARG A 484 -8.31 -15.93 10.32
CA ARG A 484 -9.02 -15.36 11.46
C ARG A 484 -9.93 -14.21 10.98
N PRO A 485 -11.24 -14.23 11.26
CA PRO A 485 -12.13 -13.15 10.85
C PRO A 485 -11.97 -11.93 11.76
N PHE A 486 -12.07 -10.75 11.16
CA PHE A 486 -12.07 -9.46 11.83
C PHE A 486 -13.19 -8.59 11.27
N ARG A 487 -13.89 -7.89 12.16
CA ARG A 487 -14.78 -6.81 11.76
C ARG A 487 -13.95 -5.59 11.32
N PRO A 488 -14.47 -4.75 10.41
CA PRO A 488 -13.84 -3.51 9.99
C PRO A 488 -13.97 -2.44 11.09
N GLU A 489 -13.41 -2.70 12.27
CA GLU A 489 -13.47 -1.83 13.44
C GLU A 489 -12.12 -1.22 13.80
N SER A 490 -12.16 -0.10 14.50
CA SER A 490 -11.00 0.60 15.05
C SER A 490 -11.34 1.23 16.39
N ARG A 491 -10.36 1.83 17.06
CA ARG A 491 -10.60 2.63 18.27
C ARG A 491 -11.72 3.66 18.09
N GLN A 492 -11.75 4.32 16.94
CA GLN A 492 -12.75 5.34 16.63
C GLN A 492 -14.16 4.77 16.54
N THR A 493 -14.34 3.60 15.88
CA THR A 493 -15.67 2.97 15.81
C THR A 493 -16.09 2.42 17.17
N ARG A 494 -15.16 1.83 17.95
CA ARG A 494 -15.43 1.39 19.33
C ARG A 494 -15.88 2.56 20.21
N PHE A 495 -15.22 3.71 20.12
CA PHE A 495 -15.62 4.91 20.86
C PHE A 495 -16.95 5.48 20.38
N TYR A 496 -17.17 5.54 19.06
CA TYR A 496 -18.46 5.96 18.49
C TYR A 496 -19.60 5.11 19.07
N GLU A 497 -19.48 3.78 19.04
CA GLU A 497 -20.50 2.87 19.59
C GLU A 497 -20.67 3.04 21.11
N ARG A 498 -19.55 3.12 21.85
CA ARG A 498 -19.57 3.32 23.31
C ARG A 498 -20.33 4.59 23.69
N TYR A 499 -20.10 5.71 23.00
CA TYR A 499 -20.73 6.98 23.32
C TYR A 499 -22.15 7.09 22.76
N ARG A 500 -22.45 6.49 21.60
CA ARG A 500 -23.80 6.43 21.04
C ARG A 500 -24.77 5.74 22.01
N ARG A 501 -24.34 4.67 22.69
CA ARG A 501 -25.16 3.97 23.70
C ARG A 501 -25.65 4.89 24.82
N ARG A 502 -24.87 5.90 25.23
CA ARG A 502 -25.27 6.86 26.27
C ARG A 502 -26.48 7.72 25.88
N LEU A 503 -26.64 8.00 24.59
CA LEU A 503 -27.78 8.78 24.08
C LEU A 503 -29.08 7.96 24.10
N HIS A 504 -28.97 6.64 23.94
CA HIS A 504 -30.13 5.74 23.93
C HIS A 504 -30.57 5.31 25.34
N THR A 505 -29.67 5.25 26.32
CA THR A 505 -29.99 4.89 27.72
C THR A 505 -30.70 5.98 28.54
N ARG A 506 -31.06 7.13 27.96
CA ARG A 506 -31.79 8.21 28.65
C ARG A 506 -33.28 8.30 28.27
N GLY A 507 -33.82 7.30 27.58
CA GLY A 507 -35.20 7.27 27.09
C GLY A 507 -36.05 6.09 27.57
N GLU A 508 -35.55 5.31 28.54
CA GLU A 508 -36.30 4.33 29.34
C GLU A 508 -36.28 4.80 30.79
#